data_AF-A0A2V7DHW3-F1
#
_entry.id   AF-A0A2V7DHW3-F1
#
_cell.length_a   1.000
_cell.length_b   1.000
_cell.length_c   1.000
_cell.angle_alpha   90.00
_cell.angle_beta   90.00
_cell.angle_gamma   90.00
#
_symmetry.space_group_name_H-M   'P 1'
#
loop_
_entity.id
_entity.type
_entity.pdbx_description
1 polymer ?
#
loop_
_entity_poly.entity_id
_entity_poly.type
_entity_poly.pdbx_seq_one_letter_code
_entity_poly.pdbx_strand_id
1 'polypeptide(L)' 'MTIFMITVSSITGSGARAQEAQTAHWMTGRGDNVLRLTPAELNWIAGPRALPVGARMAVIEGAFDKPGPFTVRLKF' A
#
# COMPACT_ATOMS: atom_id res chain seq x y z
N MET A 1 -37.39 0.53 40.93
CA MET A 1 -36.09 -0.09 41.24
C MET A 1 -35.89 -1.20 40.22
N THR A 2 -35.16 -0.92 39.14
CA THR A 2 -34.98 -1.85 38.01
C THR A 2 -33.48 -2.01 37.78
N ILE A 3 -33.07 -3.25 37.71
CA ILE A 3 -31.71 -3.78 37.90
C ILE A 3 -30.79 -3.38 36.73
N PHE A 4 -29.62 -2.82 37.05
CA PHE A 4 -28.51 -2.61 36.13
C PHE A 4 -27.96 -3.98 35.69
N MET A 5 -28.08 -4.30 34.40
CA MET A 5 -27.57 -5.54 33.80
C MET A 5 -26.13 -5.27 33.33
N ILE A 6 -25.14 -5.62 34.16
CA ILE A 6 -23.72 -5.50 33.80
C ILE A 6 -23.32 -6.75 33.01
N THR A 7 -23.27 -6.63 31.69
CA THR A 7 -22.67 -7.67 30.83
C THR A 7 -21.15 -7.62 30.99
N VAL A 8 -20.61 -8.48 31.85
CA VAL A 8 -19.17 -8.78 31.86
C VAL A 8 -18.88 -9.64 30.63
N SER A 9 -18.44 -9.01 29.55
CA SER A 9 -17.82 -9.72 28.44
C SER A 9 -16.44 -10.18 28.92
N SER A 10 -16.32 -11.46 29.27
CA SER A 10 -15.04 -12.11 29.53
C SER A 10 -14.18 -12.06 28.27
N ILE A 11 -13.13 -11.25 28.28
CA ILE A 11 -12.08 -11.27 27.27
C ILE A 11 -11.28 -12.56 27.49
N THR A 12 -11.67 -13.63 26.78
CA THR A 12 -10.85 -14.83 26.64
C THR A 12 -9.65 -14.47 25.78
N GLY A 13 -8.45 -14.55 26.38
CA GLY A 13 -7.19 -14.32 25.69
C GLY A 13 -6.81 -15.43 24.71
N SER A 14 -5.76 -15.13 23.95
CA SER A 14 -5.00 -16.00 23.05
C SER A 14 -5.56 -16.25 21.65
N GLY A 15 -4.86 -15.63 20.70
CA GLY A 15 -4.94 -15.90 19.28
C GLY A 15 -4.14 -14.85 18.51
N ALA A 16 -2.81 -14.94 18.57
CA ALA A 16 -1.95 -14.26 17.60
C ALA A 16 -2.21 -14.85 16.20
N ARG A 17 -3.28 -14.38 15.55
CA ARG A 17 -3.62 -14.57 14.13
C ARG A 17 -4.30 -13.31 13.58
N ALA A 18 -3.86 -12.15 14.05
CA ALA A 18 -3.99 -10.93 13.26
C ALA A 18 -2.70 -10.81 12.46
N GLN A 19 -2.83 -10.54 11.15
CA GLN A 19 -1.73 -10.20 10.23
C GLN A 19 -0.96 -11.32 9.51
N GLU A 20 -1.60 -12.43 9.15
CA GLU A 20 -1.07 -13.30 8.07
C GLU A 20 -2.02 -13.41 6.87
N ALA A 21 -3.32 -13.18 7.06
CA ALA A 21 -4.31 -13.24 5.98
C ALA A 21 -4.22 -12.05 5.00
N GLN A 22 -3.69 -10.90 5.44
CA GLN A 22 -3.58 -9.72 4.57
C GLN A 22 -2.36 -9.76 3.66
N THR A 23 -1.34 -10.56 3.97
CA THR A 23 -0.09 -10.61 3.18
C THR A 23 -0.24 -11.42 1.89
N ALA A 24 -1.29 -12.24 1.76
CA ALA A 24 -1.49 -13.13 0.62
C ALA A 24 -2.26 -12.52 -0.56
N HIS A 25 -3.11 -11.50 -0.34
CA HIS A 25 -3.95 -10.93 -1.41
C HIS A 25 -3.16 -10.07 -2.42
N TRP A 26 -1.99 -9.57 -2.03
CA TRP A 26 -1.18 -8.66 -2.86
C TRP A 26 -0.27 -9.38 -3.88
N MET A 27 -0.20 -10.71 -3.84
CA MET A 27 0.58 -11.51 -4.81
C MET A 27 -0.22 -11.93 -6.05
N THR A 28 -1.52 -11.63 -6.12
CA THR A 28 -2.27 -11.77 -7.38
C THR A 28 -2.05 -10.54 -8.25
N GLY A 29 -0.78 -10.25 -8.56
CA GLY A 29 -0.44 -9.46 -9.73
C GLY A 29 -0.94 -10.24 -10.94
N ARG A 30 -2.12 -9.86 -11.44
CA ARG A 30 -2.78 -10.45 -12.60
C ARG A 30 -1.84 -10.33 -13.80
N GLY A 31 -1.12 -11.41 -14.10
CA GLY A 31 -0.05 -11.50 -15.11
C GLY A 31 -0.50 -11.29 -16.56
N ASP A 32 -1.77 -10.95 -16.76
CA ASP A 32 -2.42 -10.72 -18.05
C ASP A 32 -2.47 -9.23 -18.46
N ASN A 33 -2.08 -8.28 -17.60
CA ASN A 33 -2.08 -6.85 -17.94
C ASN A 33 -0.68 -6.30 -18.21
N VAL A 34 -0.28 -6.24 -19.49
CA VAL A 34 0.93 -5.52 -19.91
C VAL A 34 0.58 -4.06 -20.19
N LEU A 35 1.02 -3.14 -19.32
CA LEU A 35 0.88 -1.71 -19.52
C LEU A 35 2.07 -1.16 -20.32
N ARG A 36 1.81 -0.61 -21.52
CA ARG A 36 2.83 0.03 -22.36
C ARG A 36 2.73 1.55 -22.28
N LEU A 37 3.73 2.18 -21.67
CA LEU A 37 3.83 3.64 -21.53
C LEU A 37 5.07 4.16 -22.26
N THR A 38 4.92 5.27 -22.96
CA THR A 38 6.03 6.07 -23.48
C THR A 38 6.48 7.08 -22.43
N PRO A 39 7.74 7.55 -22.47
CA PRO A 39 8.23 8.54 -21.50
C PRO A 39 7.46 9.86 -21.50
N ALA A 40 6.81 10.22 -22.62
CA ALA A 40 6.03 11.45 -22.76
C ALA A 40 4.68 11.39 -22.05
N GLU A 41 4.16 10.19 -21.79
CA GLU A 41 2.88 9.97 -21.10
C GLU A 41 3.05 9.96 -19.56
N LEU A 42 4.29 9.98 -19.07
CA LEU A 42 4.60 9.96 -17.65
C LEU A 42 4.60 11.38 -17.07
N ASN A 43 3.91 11.54 -15.93
CA ASN A 43 4.01 12.75 -15.13
C ASN A 43 5.30 12.74 -14.31
N TRP A 44 6.33 13.43 -14.81
CA TRP A 44 7.62 13.53 -14.15
C TRP A 44 7.63 14.64 -13.09
N ILE A 45 7.83 14.25 -11.84
CA ILE A 45 8.03 15.16 -10.71
C ILE A 45 9.50 15.14 -10.25
N ALA A 46 9.88 16.15 -9.47
CA ALA A 46 11.18 16.15 -8.79
C ALA A 46 11.28 14.94 -7.87
N GLY A 47 12.43 14.26 -7.91
CA GLY A 47 12.72 13.14 -7.02
C GLY A 47 12.80 13.60 -5.55
N PRO A 48 12.49 12.73 -4.59
CA PRO A 48 12.68 13.02 -3.17
C PRO A 48 14.17 13.27 -2.86
N ARG A 49 14.45 13.97 -1.75
CA ARG A 49 15.81 14.32 -1.32
C ARG A 49 16.75 13.12 -1.10
N ALA A 50 16.20 11.92 -0.99
CA ALA A 50 16.97 10.68 -0.86
C ALA A 50 17.61 10.24 -2.20
N LEU A 51 17.21 10.82 -3.33
CA LEU A 51 17.77 10.53 -4.64
C LEU A 51 18.89 11.51 -5.01
N PRO A 52 19.77 11.15 -5.96
CA PRO A 52 20.77 12.06 -6.52
C PRO A 52 20.16 13.39 -6.98
N VAL A 53 20.96 14.44 -6.91
CA VAL A 53 20.56 15.78 -7.37
C VAL A 53 20.17 15.72 -8.86
N GLY A 54 19.05 16.37 -9.21
CA GLY A 54 18.53 16.37 -10.58
C GLY A 54 17.63 15.18 -10.94
N ALA A 55 17.52 14.16 -10.08
CA ALA A 55 16.66 13.01 -10.34
C ALA A 55 15.18 13.41 -10.48
N ARG A 56 14.48 12.73 -11.40
CA ARG A 56 13.05 12.81 -11.61
C ARG A 56 12.40 11.45 -11.37
N MET A 57 11.15 11.49 -10.94
CA MET A 57 10.36 10.31 -10.63
C MET A 57 8.97 10.42 -11.26
N ALA A 58 8.41 9.30 -11.71
CA ALA A 58 7.04 9.20 -12.18
C ALA A 58 6.38 7.96 -11.56
N VAL A 59 5.15 8.08 -11.05
CA VAL A 59 4.36 6.95 -10.53
C VAL A 59 3.66 6.28 -11.71
N ILE A 60 3.83 4.96 -11.84
CA ILE A 60 3.17 4.12 -12.86
C ILE A 60 1.89 3.50 -12.29
N GLU A 61 1.95 3.01 -11.05
CA GLU A 61 0.83 2.36 -10.36
C GLU A 61 0.87 2.68 -8.86
N GLY A 62 -0.29 2.75 -8.22
CA GLY A 62 -0.42 2.99 -6.79
C GLY A 62 -0.29 4.47 -6.41
N ALA A 63 0.00 4.73 -5.15
CA ALA A 63 0.25 6.07 -4.62
C ALA A 63 1.12 5.99 -3.35
N PHE A 64 1.87 7.05 -3.03
CA PHE A 64 2.73 7.09 -1.84
C PHE A 64 1.96 7.37 -0.55
N ASP A 65 0.77 7.95 -0.64
CA ASP A 65 -0.08 8.33 0.48
C ASP A 65 -1.11 7.25 0.85
N LYS A 66 -1.12 6.13 0.12
CA LYS A 66 -2.03 5.01 0.34
C LYS A 66 -1.25 3.76 0.74
N PRO A 67 -1.74 2.99 1.71
CA PRO A 67 -1.17 1.68 2.00
C PRO A 67 -1.35 0.76 0.79
N GLY A 68 -0.26 0.16 0.33
CA GLY A 68 -0.26 -0.78 -0.80
C GLY A 68 1.04 -0.74 -1.59
N PRO A 69 1.23 -1.69 -2.53
CA PRO A 69 2.34 -1.64 -3.48
C PRO A 69 2.17 -0.45 -4.43
N PHE A 70 3.31 0.07 -4.89
CA PHE A 70 3.35 1.07 -5.94
C PHE A 70 4.52 0.77 -6.88
N THR A 71 4.41 1.22 -8.12
CA THR A 71 5.47 1.13 -9.13
C THR A 71 5.86 2.53 -9.55
N VAL A 72 7.17 2.82 -9.59
CA VAL A 72 7.71 4.11 -10.03
C VAL A 72 8.78 3.92 -11.08
N ARG A 73 8.97 4.95 -11.92
CA ARG A 73 10.10 5.07 -12.82
C ARG A 73 10.98 6.24 -12.42
N LEU A 74 12.29 5.99 -12.43
CA LEU A 74 13.31 6.98 -12.13
C LEU A 74 14.02 7.43 -13.40
N LYS A 75 14.45 8.69 -13.41
CA LYS A 75 15.33 9.29 -14.41
C LYS A 75 16.39 10.11 -13.67
N PHE A 76 17.65 9.95 -14.03
CA PHE A 76 18.79 10.67 -13.48
C PHE A 76 19.36 11.63 -14.52
#